data_AF-A0A9E3Q8P9-F1
#
_entry.id   AF-A0A9E3Q8P9-F1
#
_cell.length_a   1.000
_cell.length_b   1.000
_cell.length_c   1.000
_cell.angle_alpha   90.00
_cell.angle_beta   90.00
_cell.angle_gamma   90.00
#
_symmetry.space_group_name_H-M   'P 1'
#
loop_
_entity.id
_entity.type
_entity.pdbx_description
1 polymer ?
#
loop_
_entity_poly.entity_id
_entity_poly.type
_entity_poly.pdbx_seq_one_letter_code
_entity_poly.pdbx_strand_id
1 'polypeptide(L)'
;METGYVKFFDTREGKLFGFLVDDNGVELFFHYSGGCTVAIDGNQELTFEQAPPRYPKKGDYLKFRRGRNAKGPMAKAWCFQDEYERMDEKRKRDLTIDEAKQYLTDTPCDILEHTYSTTQHGRVITTVTTKVTWLTSSGHIAGSGEFVVQTSRWDSGVEDAFKTSNKVSINAPSSKFTYQTVFIGEKATAFKELGRPQRVLRGKKQGILWAGGWEEYVVDANSVRDMTRDELEKLDKSAFPTFEDGKWLRCLFAKNLGNEAQAVHVLAHLGGGE
;
A
#
# COMPACT_ATOMS: atom_id res chain seq x y z
N MET A 1 -18.47 -7.19 -12.20
CA MET A 1 -18.56 -7.36 -13.67
C MET A 1 -17.79 -8.62 -14.01
N GLU A 2 -18.30 -9.42 -14.93
CA GLU A 2 -17.64 -10.62 -15.41
C GLU A 2 -16.91 -10.33 -16.72
N THR A 3 -15.92 -11.15 -17.06
CA THR A 3 -15.19 -11.12 -18.33
C THR A 3 -15.52 -12.38 -19.14
N GLY A 4 -15.51 -12.24 -20.47
CA GLY A 4 -15.53 -13.37 -21.37
C GLY A 4 -15.13 -12.97 -22.78
N TYR A 5 -14.77 -13.94 -23.60
CA TYR A 5 -14.40 -13.71 -25.00
C TYR A 5 -15.52 -14.09 -25.95
N VAL A 6 -15.67 -13.33 -27.02
CA VAL A 6 -16.67 -13.56 -28.06
C VAL A 6 -16.28 -14.82 -28.86
N LYS A 7 -17.10 -15.85 -28.78
CA LYS A 7 -16.94 -17.07 -29.59
C LYS A 7 -17.40 -16.85 -31.03
N PHE A 8 -18.51 -16.13 -31.19
CA PHE A 8 -19.13 -15.82 -32.47
C PHE A 8 -20.10 -14.62 -32.32
N PHE A 9 -20.26 -13.84 -33.39
CA PHE A 9 -21.26 -12.79 -33.50
C PHE A 9 -21.80 -12.74 -34.93
N ASP A 10 -23.13 -12.77 -35.07
CA ASP A 10 -23.85 -12.65 -36.34
C ASP A 10 -24.16 -11.17 -36.60
N THR A 11 -23.86 -10.71 -37.82
CA THR A 11 -24.10 -9.33 -38.27
C THR A 11 -25.14 -9.25 -39.38
N ARG A 12 -25.74 -10.39 -39.78
CA ARG A 12 -26.78 -10.40 -40.82
C ARG A 12 -28.00 -9.62 -40.36
N GLU A 13 -28.70 -9.01 -41.31
CA GLU A 13 -29.91 -8.23 -41.04
C GLU A 13 -30.94 -9.06 -40.24
N GLY A 14 -31.45 -8.48 -39.16
CA GLY A 14 -32.36 -9.15 -38.22
C GLY A 14 -31.71 -10.18 -37.27
N LYS A 15 -30.38 -10.39 -37.34
CA LYS A 15 -29.64 -11.34 -36.50
C LYS A 15 -28.41 -10.65 -35.89
N LEU A 16 -28.64 -9.73 -34.95
CA LEU A 16 -27.59 -8.99 -34.25
C LEU A 16 -27.31 -9.61 -32.86
N PHE A 17 -26.81 -10.84 -32.85
CA PHE A 17 -26.53 -11.58 -31.62
C PHE A 17 -25.25 -12.39 -31.70
N GLY A 18 -24.73 -12.78 -30.54
CA GLY A 18 -23.57 -13.66 -30.45
C GLY A 18 -23.59 -14.53 -29.22
N PHE A 19 -22.53 -15.31 -29.11
CA PHE A 19 -22.22 -16.10 -27.93
C PHE A 19 -20.81 -15.74 -27.46
N LEU A 20 -20.66 -15.58 -26.16
CA LEU A 20 -19.38 -15.43 -25.51
C LEU A 20 -19.16 -16.59 -24.54
N VAL A 21 -17.90 -16.83 -24.19
CA VAL A 21 -17.51 -17.83 -23.18
C VAL A 21 -16.87 -17.07 -22.04
N ASP A 22 -17.38 -17.25 -20.83
CA ASP A 22 -16.80 -16.64 -19.63
C ASP A 22 -15.51 -17.35 -19.19
N ASP A 23 -14.88 -16.83 -18.15
CA ASP A 23 -13.65 -17.39 -17.58
C ASP A 23 -13.84 -18.82 -17.00
N ASN A 24 -15.09 -19.26 -16.77
CA ASN A 24 -15.43 -20.60 -16.29
C ASN A 24 -15.78 -21.57 -17.44
N GLY A 25 -15.69 -21.15 -18.70
CA GLY A 25 -16.05 -21.96 -19.86
C GLY A 25 -17.55 -22.05 -20.15
N VAL A 26 -18.39 -21.25 -19.47
CA VAL A 26 -19.84 -21.18 -19.67
C VAL A 26 -20.15 -20.31 -20.88
N GLU A 27 -20.90 -20.86 -21.82
CA GLU A 27 -21.40 -20.12 -22.97
C GLU A 27 -22.61 -19.25 -22.59
N LEU A 28 -22.55 -17.96 -22.92
CA LEU A 28 -23.58 -16.97 -22.64
C LEU A 28 -24.06 -16.33 -23.94
N PHE A 29 -25.37 -16.26 -24.09
CA PHE A 29 -26.00 -15.50 -25.18
C PHE A 29 -25.85 -13.99 -24.95
N PHE A 30 -25.64 -13.20 -25.99
CA PHE A 30 -25.76 -11.76 -25.90
C PHE A 30 -26.32 -11.15 -27.19
N HIS A 31 -27.03 -10.04 -27.05
CA HIS A 31 -27.62 -9.31 -28.17
C HIS A 31 -26.95 -7.94 -28.32
N TYR A 32 -26.86 -7.44 -29.55
CA TYR A 32 -26.24 -6.14 -29.86
C TYR A 32 -26.87 -4.98 -29.11
N SER A 33 -28.21 -4.99 -29.02
CA SER A 33 -28.97 -3.97 -28.27
C SER A 33 -28.72 -3.99 -26.76
N GLY A 34 -28.10 -5.05 -26.23
CA GLY A 34 -27.64 -5.10 -24.85
C GLY A 34 -26.22 -4.57 -24.66
N GLY A 35 -25.56 -4.16 -25.75
CA GLY A 35 -24.24 -3.56 -25.75
C GLY A 35 -24.30 -2.09 -25.37
N CYS A 36 -23.24 -1.65 -24.70
CA CYS A 36 -23.14 -0.32 -24.15
C CYS A 36 -21.72 0.24 -24.33
N THR A 37 -21.58 1.54 -24.57
CA THR A 37 -20.34 2.27 -24.27
C THR A 37 -20.24 2.53 -22.79
N VAL A 38 -19.00 2.66 -22.30
CA VAL A 38 -18.71 3.05 -20.92
C VAL A 38 -18.36 4.52 -20.87
N ALA A 39 -19.01 5.27 -19.98
CA ALA A 39 -18.71 6.67 -19.71
C ALA A 39 -18.46 6.88 -18.21
N ILE A 40 -17.97 8.06 -17.85
CA ILE A 40 -17.83 8.50 -16.46
C ILE A 40 -18.86 9.61 -16.26
N ASP A 41 -19.77 9.45 -15.29
CA ASP A 41 -20.76 10.47 -14.98
C ASP A 41 -20.19 11.62 -14.12
N GLY A 42 -21.04 12.61 -13.82
CA GLY A 42 -20.66 13.74 -12.96
C GLY A 42 -20.23 13.34 -11.54
N ASN A 43 -20.57 12.13 -11.10
CA ASN A 43 -20.21 11.56 -9.79
C ASN A 43 -18.98 10.64 -9.87
N GLN A 44 -18.27 10.62 -11.00
CA GLN A 44 -17.12 9.74 -11.24
C GLN A 44 -17.49 8.25 -11.22
N GLU A 45 -18.73 7.88 -11.54
CA GLU A 45 -19.15 6.49 -11.68
C GLU A 45 -19.13 6.03 -13.14
N LEU A 46 -18.80 4.74 -13.35
CA LEU A 46 -18.90 4.15 -14.69
C LEU A 46 -20.36 3.90 -15.02
N THR A 47 -20.84 4.57 -16.06
CA THR A 47 -22.20 4.43 -16.61
C THR A 47 -22.15 3.70 -17.96
N PHE A 48 -23.27 3.08 -18.31
CA PHE A 48 -23.46 2.31 -19.55
C PHE A 48 -24.56 3.00 -20.35
N GLU A 49 -24.19 3.79 -21.36
CA GLU A 49 -25.08 4.85 -21.86
C GLU A 49 -25.53 4.72 -23.32
N GLN A 50 -24.63 4.33 -24.23
CA GLN A 50 -24.93 4.36 -25.67
C GLN A 50 -24.68 3.02 -26.34
N ALA A 51 -25.17 2.85 -27.57
CA ALA A 51 -24.86 1.66 -28.37
C ALA A 51 -23.33 1.47 -28.52
N PRO A 52 -22.84 0.22 -28.56
CA PRO A 52 -21.41 -0.04 -28.65
C PRO A 52 -20.86 0.53 -29.97
N PRO A 53 -19.60 0.99 -30.00
CA PRO A 53 -19.04 1.75 -31.13
C PRO A 53 -18.76 0.89 -32.36
N ARG A 54 -18.74 -0.44 -32.19
CA ARG A 54 -18.45 -1.42 -33.24
C ARG A 54 -19.15 -2.74 -32.96
N TYR A 55 -19.34 -3.54 -34.01
CA TYR A 55 -19.76 -4.93 -33.86
C TYR A 55 -18.66 -5.77 -33.20
N PRO A 56 -19.03 -6.67 -32.27
CA PRO A 56 -18.09 -7.64 -31.72
C PRO A 56 -17.59 -8.62 -32.77
N LYS A 57 -16.33 -9.04 -32.63
CA LYS A 57 -15.65 -10.01 -33.47
C LYS A 57 -15.22 -11.19 -32.62
N LYS A 58 -15.08 -12.36 -33.25
CA LYS A 58 -14.54 -13.54 -32.58
C LYS A 58 -13.18 -13.21 -31.95
N GLY A 59 -13.02 -13.52 -30.66
CA GLY A 59 -11.83 -13.25 -29.87
C GLY A 59 -11.82 -11.89 -29.15
N ASP A 60 -12.77 -10.98 -29.42
CA ASP A 60 -12.92 -9.77 -28.59
C ASP A 60 -13.26 -10.15 -27.15
N TYR A 61 -12.69 -9.43 -26.19
CA TYR A 61 -13.05 -9.56 -24.78
C TYR A 61 -14.10 -8.52 -24.39
N LEU A 62 -15.12 -8.98 -23.67
CA LEU A 62 -16.22 -8.16 -23.19
C LEU A 62 -16.30 -8.20 -21.67
N LYS A 63 -16.65 -7.06 -21.08
CA LYS A 63 -17.07 -6.93 -19.68
C LYS A 63 -18.59 -6.89 -19.65
N PHE A 64 -19.24 -7.68 -18.79
CA PHE A 64 -20.70 -7.75 -18.75
C PHE A 64 -21.28 -8.01 -17.36
N ARG A 65 -22.61 -7.83 -17.24
CA ARG A 65 -23.39 -8.32 -16.11
C ARG A 65 -24.09 -9.61 -16.51
N ARG A 66 -23.86 -10.69 -15.76
CA ARG A 66 -24.59 -11.94 -15.98
C ARG A 66 -26.06 -11.74 -15.70
N GLY A 67 -26.88 -12.28 -16.58
CA GLY A 67 -28.32 -12.34 -16.45
C GLY A 67 -28.86 -13.66 -16.98
N ARG A 68 -30.18 -13.72 -17.08
CA ARG A 68 -30.90 -14.88 -17.62
C ARG A 68 -32.07 -14.39 -18.46
N ASN A 69 -32.42 -15.16 -19.49
CA ASN A 69 -33.67 -15.05 -20.22
C ASN A 69 -34.37 -16.42 -20.25
N ALA A 70 -35.52 -16.51 -20.91
CA ALA A 70 -36.28 -17.76 -21.03
C ALA A 70 -35.50 -18.93 -21.66
N LYS A 71 -34.43 -18.63 -22.42
CA LYS A 71 -33.62 -19.61 -23.15
C LYS A 71 -32.29 -19.96 -22.46
N GLY A 72 -31.94 -19.29 -21.36
CA GLY A 72 -30.71 -19.60 -20.63
C GLY A 72 -29.95 -18.38 -20.09
N PRO A 73 -28.69 -18.59 -19.65
CA PRO A 73 -27.83 -17.52 -19.18
C PRO A 73 -27.48 -16.57 -20.34
N MET A 74 -27.38 -15.28 -20.03
CA MET A 74 -27.05 -14.25 -21.00
C MET A 74 -26.15 -13.17 -20.41
N ALA A 75 -25.38 -12.49 -21.25
CA ALA A 75 -24.68 -11.27 -20.88
C ALA A 75 -25.55 -10.04 -21.15
N LYS A 76 -25.75 -9.21 -20.13
CA LYS A 76 -26.49 -7.94 -20.16
C LYS A 76 -25.54 -6.76 -19.95
N ALA A 77 -25.90 -5.60 -20.47
CA ALA A 77 -25.15 -4.35 -20.31
C ALA A 77 -23.65 -4.57 -20.55
N TRP A 78 -23.33 -5.18 -21.69
CA TRP A 78 -21.97 -5.57 -22.02
C TRP A 78 -21.24 -4.41 -22.70
N CYS A 79 -19.94 -4.32 -22.51
CA CYS A 79 -19.07 -3.37 -23.20
C CYS A 79 -17.76 -4.05 -23.58
N PHE A 80 -16.96 -3.42 -24.44
CA PHE A 80 -15.63 -3.93 -24.74
C PHE A 80 -14.70 -3.75 -23.53
N GLN A 81 -13.88 -4.77 -23.25
CA GLN A 81 -13.01 -4.78 -22.08
C GLN A 81 -12.00 -3.63 -22.10
N ASP A 82 -11.39 -3.36 -23.26
CA ASP A 82 -10.44 -2.26 -23.46
C ASP A 82 -11.06 -0.89 -23.16
N GLU A 83 -12.31 -0.66 -23.57
CA GLU A 83 -13.05 0.56 -23.28
C GLU A 83 -13.37 0.69 -21.79
N TYR A 84 -13.80 -0.41 -21.16
CA TYR A 84 -14.08 -0.45 -19.73
C TYR A 84 -12.82 -0.15 -18.93
N GLU A 85 -11.70 -0.79 -19.24
CA GLU A 85 -10.42 -0.62 -18.56
C GLU A 85 -9.88 0.81 -18.72
N ARG A 86 -9.92 1.36 -19.95
CA ARG A 86 -9.53 2.75 -20.20
C ARG A 86 -10.36 3.75 -19.40
N MET A 87 -11.66 3.52 -19.26
CA MET A 87 -12.53 4.39 -18.46
C MET A 87 -12.37 4.14 -16.95
N ASP A 88 -12.15 2.91 -16.53
CA ASP A 88 -11.86 2.58 -15.12
C ASP A 88 -10.54 3.21 -14.67
N GLU A 89 -9.52 3.22 -15.53
CA GLU A 89 -8.27 3.95 -15.30
C GLU A 89 -8.49 5.45 -15.20
N LYS A 90 -9.28 6.04 -16.10
CA LYS A 90 -9.65 7.46 -16.01
C LYS A 90 -10.48 7.78 -14.76
N ARG A 91 -11.31 6.84 -14.30
CA ARG A 91 -12.12 6.96 -13.08
C ARG A 91 -11.26 6.94 -11.82
N LYS A 92 -10.13 6.22 -11.83
CA LYS A 92 -9.15 6.25 -10.74
C LYS A 92 -8.51 7.65 -10.70
N ARG A 93 -9.24 8.62 -10.15
CA ARG A 93 -8.72 9.95 -9.87
C ARG A 93 -7.84 9.89 -8.65
N ASP A 94 -6.74 10.62 -8.70
CA ASP A 94 -5.96 10.91 -7.51
C ASP A 94 -6.77 11.75 -6.54
N LEU A 95 -6.59 11.49 -5.24
CA LEU A 95 -7.08 12.38 -4.19
C LEU A 95 -6.39 13.74 -4.34
N THR A 96 -7.16 14.80 -4.16
CA THR A 96 -6.57 16.11 -3.87
C THR A 96 -5.87 16.08 -2.51
N ILE A 97 -4.99 17.04 -2.26
CA ILE A 97 -4.29 17.15 -0.96
C ILE A 97 -5.30 17.29 0.19
N ASP A 98 -6.36 18.08 -0.01
CA ASP A 98 -7.34 18.36 1.04
C ASP A 98 -8.22 17.14 1.34
N GLU A 99 -8.67 16.40 0.31
CA GLU A 99 -9.40 15.12 0.49
C GLU A 99 -8.53 14.09 1.22
N ALA A 100 -7.26 14.00 0.84
CA ALA A 100 -6.30 13.12 1.49
C ALA A 100 -6.07 13.50 2.97
N LYS A 101 -5.93 14.80 3.28
CA LYS A 101 -5.78 15.28 4.65
C LYS A 101 -7.00 14.97 5.49
N GLN A 102 -8.20 15.28 4.97
CA GLN A 102 -9.45 15.01 5.66
C GLN A 102 -9.58 13.52 5.99
N TYR A 103 -9.30 12.64 5.03
CA TYR A 103 -9.33 11.19 5.24
C TYR A 103 -8.37 10.72 6.35
N LEU A 104 -7.15 11.24 6.36
CA LEU A 104 -6.13 10.83 7.34
C LEU A 104 -6.27 11.49 8.72
N THR A 105 -7.02 12.60 8.84
CA THR A 105 -7.12 13.36 10.10
C THR A 105 -7.78 12.54 11.21
N ASP A 106 -8.78 11.73 10.85
CA ASP A 106 -9.51 10.88 11.79
C ASP A 106 -8.88 9.48 11.93
N THR A 107 -7.74 9.25 11.28
CA THR A 107 -7.09 7.94 11.22
C THR A 107 -5.91 7.90 12.20
N PRO A 108 -5.91 7.02 13.21
CA PRO A 108 -4.75 6.81 14.08
C PRO A 108 -3.47 6.56 13.26
N CYS A 109 -2.33 7.03 13.75
CA CYS A 109 -1.06 6.77 13.08
C CYS A 109 0.06 6.32 14.02
N ASP A 110 0.91 5.45 13.49
CA ASP A 110 2.16 5.01 14.08
C ASP A 110 3.33 5.71 13.43
N ILE A 111 4.34 6.06 14.24
CA ILE A 111 5.49 6.84 13.78
C ILE A 111 6.78 6.18 14.21
N LEU A 112 7.69 6.07 13.26
CA LEU A 112 9.05 5.57 13.47
C LEU A 112 10.03 6.62 13.00
N GLU A 113 10.84 7.16 13.92
CA GLU A 113 11.94 8.06 13.58
C GLU A 113 13.28 7.33 13.74
N HIS A 114 14.10 7.40 12.69
CA HIS A 114 15.42 6.78 12.66
C HIS A 114 16.46 7.84 12.30
N THR A 115 17.45 8.00 13.18
CA THR A 115 18.59 8.89 12.95
C THR A 115 19.85 8.06 12.78
N TYR A 116 20.59 8.32 11.72
CA TYR A 116 21.90 7.71 11.45
C TYR A 116 22.89 8.79 11.03
N SER A 117 24.12 8.71 11.57
CA SER A 117 25.20 9.61 11.21
C SER A 117 26.37 8.84 10.61
N THR A 118 26.96 9.37 9.55
CA THR A 118 28.17 8.84 8.92
C THR A 118 29.20 9.94 8.76
N THR A 119 30.47 9.62 9.01
CA THR A 119 31.57 10.57 8.80
C THR A 119 32.25 10.28 7.47
N GLN A 120 32.29 11.26 6.58
CA GLN A 120 32.94 11.14 5.27
C GLN A 120 33.80 12.37 5.01
N HIS A 121 35.11 12.18 4.83
CA HIS A 121 36.07 13.27 4.54
C HIS A 121 36.02 14.47 5.52
N GLY A 122 35.92 14.24 6.83
CA GLY A 122 35.84 15.31 7.85
C GLY A 122 34.47 16.02 7.92
N ARG A 123 33.45 15.45 7.26
CA ARG A 123 32.07 15.90 7.31
C ARG A 123 31.21 14.83 7.98
N VAL A 124 30.50 15.21 9.04
CA VAL A 124 29.48 14.37 9.67
C VAL A 124 28.16 14.58 8.93
N ILE A 125 27.66 13.56 8.26
CA ILE A 125 26.36 13.58 7.59
C ILE A 125 25.35 12.89 8.51
N THR A 126 24.31 13.60 8.91
CA THR A 126 23.22 13.07 9.73
C THR A 126 21.97 12.93 8.87
N THR A 127 21.42 11.72 8.81
CA THR A 127 20.18 11.41 8.11
C THR A 127 19.11 11.10 9.15
N VAL A 128 18.01 11.85 9.10
CA VAL A 128 16.79 11.60 9.89
C VAL A 128 15.71 11.12 8.94
N THR A 129 15.20 9.91 9.18
CA THR A 129 14.08 9.32 8.46
C THR A 129 12.88 9.22 9.40
N THR A 130 11.78 9.90 9.07
CA THR A 130 10.50 9.77 9.76
C THR A 130 9.56 8.95 8.88
N LYS A 131 9.10 7.81 9.38
CA LYS A 131 8.03 7.01 8.76
C LYS A 131 6.74 7.20 9.54
N VAL A 132 5.65 7.49 8.85
CA VAL A 132 4.30 7.62 9.40
C VAL A 132 3.42 6.54 8.75
N THR A 133 2.66 5.80 9.53
CA THR A 133 1.73 4.78 9.04
C THR A 133 0.36 5.05 9.63
N TRP A 134 -0.62 5.37 8.80
CA TRP A 134 -2.00 5.59 9.25
C TRP A 134 -2.78 4.27 9.18
N LEU A 135 -3.47 3.90 10.26
CA LEU A 135 -4.19 2.64 10.42
C LEU A 135 -5.69 2.88 10.58
N THR A 136 -6.53 2.15 9.85
CA THR A 136 -7.98 2.14 10.04
C THR A 136 -8.34 1.58 11.42
N SER A 137 -9.60 1.78 11.84
CA SER A 137 -10.12 1.17 13.08
C SER A 137 -10.05 -0.37 13.10
N SER A 138 -9.97 -1.01 11.94
CA SER A 138 -9.78 -2.45 11.78
C SER A 138 -8.31 -2.88 11.70
N GLY A 139 -7.35 -1.96 11.83
CA GLY A 139 -5.91 -2.23 11.79
C GLY A 139 -5.31 -2.34 10.39
N HIS A 140 -6.03 -1.98 9.32
CA HIS A 140 -5.47 -1.96 7.97
C HIS A 140 -4.75 -0.65 7.67
N ILE A 141 -3.74 -0.68 6.78
CA ILE A 141 -2.97 0.51 6.40
C ILE A 141 -3.82 1.43 5.49
N ALA A 142 -4.28 2.53 6.06
CA ALA A 142 -4.94 3.63 5.36
C ALA A 142 -3.96 4.53 4.59
N GLY A 143 -2.70 4.59 5.03
CA GLY A 143 -1.65 5.32 4.34
C GLY A 143 -0.27 5.11 4.95
N SER A 144 0.77 5.45 4.22
CA SER A 144 2.16 5.46 4.68
C SER A 144 2.92 6.67 4.13
N GLY A 145 3.78 7.26 4.94
CA GLY A 145 4.61 8.41 4.59
C GLY A 145 6.04 8.17 5.02
N GLU A 146 6.99 8.58 4.18
CA GLU A 146 8.42 8.56 4.46
C GLU A 146 9.01 9.95 4.18
N PHE A 147 9.63 10.53 5.20
CA PHE A 147 10.23 11.85 5.18
C PHE A 147 11.69 11.72 5.55
N VAL A 148 12.58 12.15 4.67
CA VAL A 148 14.03 12.05 4.88
C VAL A 148 14.63 13.44 4.86
N VAL A 149 15.39 13.77 5.90
CA VAL A 149 16.18 14.99 6.01
C VAL A 149 17.64 14.60 6.19
N GLN A 150 18.51 15.09 5.33
CA GLN A 150 19.96 14.95 5.48
C GLN A 150 20.58 16.31 5.78
N THR A 151 21.17 16.40 6.97
CA THR A 151 22.03 17.51 7.36
C THR A 151 23.48 17.06 7.32
N SER A 152 24.37 18.03 7.23
CA SER A 152 25.78 17.77 7.26
C SER A 152 26.48 18.84 8.05
N ARG A 153 27.51 18.45 8.79
CA ARG A 153 28.28 19.33 9.64
C ARG A 153 29.76 19.10 9.40
N TRP A 154 30.50 20.17 9.21
CA TRP A 154 31.97 20.15 9.19
C TRP A 154 32.52 20.26 10.62
N ASP A 155 33.75 19.78 10.84
CA ASP A 155 34.45 19.94 12.12
C ASP A 155 34.58 21.42 12.56
N SER A 156 34.51 22.36 11.61
CA SER A 156 34.45 23.80 11.85
C SER A 156 33.13 24.31 12.44
N GLY A 157 32.12 23.43 12.58
CA GLY A 157 30.82 23.75 13.16
C GLY A 157 29.75 24.24 12.18
N VAL A 158 30.07 24.41 10.89
CA VAL A 158 29.10 24.84 9.85
C VAL A 158 28.14 23.69 9.54
N GLU A 159 26.83 23.95 9.65
CA GLU A 159 25.77 22.99 9.37
C GLU A 159 25.01 23.38 8.09
N ASP A 160 24.98 22.47 7.10
CA ASP A 160 24.23 22.63 5.85
C ASP A 160 23.21 21.48 5.72
N ALA A 161 21.93 21.82 5.60
CA ALA A 161 20.91 20.88 5.12
C ALA A 161 20.99 20.81 3.59
N PHE A 162 21.32 19.64 3.04
CA PHE A 162 21.59 19.54 1.59
C PHE A 162 20.63 18.61 0.84
N LYS A 163 19.79 17.83 1.53
CA LYS A 163 18.80 16.97 0.86
C LYS A 163 17.56 16.72 1.71
N THR A 164 16.40 17.00 1.13
CA THR A 164 15.10 16.54 1.64
C THR A 164 14.42 15.66 0.58
N SER A 165 13.86 14.53 1.00
CA SER A 165 13.02 13.70 0.13
C SER A 165 11.83 13.19 0.90
N ASN A 166 10.63 13.49 0.38
CA ASN A 166 9.37 13.18 1.04
C ASN A 166 8.47 12.43 0.05
N LYS A 167 7.84 11.36 0.53
CA LYS A 167 6.87 10.56 -0.23
C LYS A 167 5.75 10.11 0.69
N VAL A 168 4.50 10.23 0.25
CA VAL A 168 3.33 9.74 0.96
C VAL A 168 2.46 8.94 0.01
N SER A 169 1.98 7.78 0.43
CA SER A 169 1.09 6.89 -0.31
C SER A 169 -0.16 6.63 0.53
N ILE A 170 -1.34 6.91 -0.02
CA ILE A 170 -2.61 6.83 0.71
C ILE A 170 -3.51 5.83 0.00
N ASN A 171 -4.15 4.97 0.81
CA ASN A 171 -5.13 3.98 0.41
C ASN A 171 -6.48 4.34 1.04
N ALA A 172 -7.29 5.15 0.36
CA ALA A 172 -8.57 5.60 0.87
C ALA A 172 -9.73 4.77 0.29
N PRO A 173 -10.60 4.16 1.11
CA PRO A 173 -11.82 3.55 0.63
C PRO A 173 -12.78 4.63 0.15
N SER A 174 -13.47 4.32 -0.93
CA SER A 174 -14.66 4.98 -1.43
C SER A 174 -15.87 4.07 -1.18
N SER A 175 -17.06 4.54 -1.49
CA SER A 175 -18.29 3.73 -1.43
C SER A 175 -18.22 2.44 -2.26
N LYS A 176 -17.30 2.36 -3.23
CA LYS A 176 -17.25 1.25 -4.21
C LYS A 176 -15.85 0.69 -4.48
N PHE A 177 -14.76 1.35 -4.08
CA PHE A 177 -13.38 0.97 -4.43
C PHE A 177 -12.34 1.59 -3.49
N THR A 178 -11.05 1.28 -3.68
CA THR A 178 -9.95 1.93 -2.94
C THR A 178 -9.15 2.82 -3.88
N TYR A 179 -8.98 4.09 -3.53
CA TYR A 179 -8.07 5.01 -4.20
C TYR A 179 -6.64 4.78 -3.69
N GLN A 180 -5.67 4.71 -4.59
CA GLN A 180 -4.26 4.73 -4.25
C GLN A 180 -3.63 6.00 -4.84
N THR A 181 -3.21 6.93 -3.99
CA THR A 181 -2.61 8.21 -4.43
C THR A 181 -1.23 8.41 -3.81
N VAL A 182 -0.28 8.88 -4.63
CA VAL A 182 1.11 9.13 -4.21
C VAL A 182 1.47 10.61 -4.31
N PHE A 183 1.87 11.20 -3.19
CA PHE A 183 2.40 12.56 -3.11
C PHE A 183 3.92 12.54 -2.95
N ILE A 184 4.62 13.48 -3.59
CA ILE A 184 6.09 13.58 -3.59
C ILE A 184 6.50 15.03 -3.32
N GLY A 185 7.64 15.24 -2.66
CA GLY A 185 8.26 16.55 -2.47
C GLY A 185 7.45 17.44 -1.52
N GLU A 186 7.26 18.71 -1.89
CA GLU A 186 6.53 19.68 -1.05
C GLU A 186 5.09 19.25 -0.74
N LYS A 187 4.42 18.60 -1.71
CA LYS A 187 3.06 18.06 -1.51
C LYS A 187 3.03 16.99 -0.42
N ALA A 188 4.06 16.14 -0.35
CA ALA A 188 4.19 15.14 0.70
C ALA A 188 4.46 15.79 2.06
N THR A 189 5.26 16.87 2.12
CA THR A 189 5.59 17.59 3.36
C THR A 189 4.34 18.04 4.14
N ALA A 190 3.26 18.40 3.43
CA ALA A 190 2.00 18.85 4.03
C ALA A 190 1.33 17.80 4.94
N PHE A 191 1.71 16.52 4.84
CA PHE A 191 1.18 15.43 5.66
C PHE A 191 2.04 15.12 6.90
N LYS A 192 3.25 15.69 7.01
CA LYS A 192 4.16 15.45 8.13
C LYS A 192 3.52 15.84 9.47
N GLU A 193 2.68 16.86 9.47
CA GLU A 193 2.00 17.35 10.68
C GLU A 193 0.83 16.49 11.14
N LEU A 194 0.22 15.74 10.22
CA LEU A 194 -0.84 14.77 10.54
C LEU A 194 -0.28 13.52 11.22
N GLY A 195 1.01 13.26 11.01
CA GLY A 195 1.81 12.33 11.79
C GLY A 195 2.51 13.02 12.96
N ARG A 196 1.80 13.76 13.82
CA ARG A 196 2.39 14.25 15.08
C ARG A 196 1.91 13.38 16.24
N PRO A 197 2.77 12.52 16.82
CA PRO A 197 2.45 11.73 18.00
C PRO A 197 2.84 12.51 19.27
N GLN A 198 2.14 12.28 20.38
CA GLN A 198 2.53 12.82 21.70
C GLN A 198 3.86 12.22 22.22
N ARG A 199 4.44 11.21 21.54
CA ARG A 199 5.70 10.57 21.93
C ARG A 199 6.48 10.06 20.71
N VAL A 200 7.75 10.44 20.61
CA VAL A 200 8.70 9.98 19.58
C VAL A 200 9.46 8.77 20.11
N LEU A 201 9.37 7.63 19.43
CA LEU A 201 10.24 6.49 19.67
C LEU A 201 11.51 6.66 18.84
N ARG A 202 12.66 6.80 19.51
CA ARG A 202 13.99 6.86 18.88
C ARG A 202 14.64 5.48 18.98
N GLY A 203 15.05 4.91 17.84
CA GLY A 203 15.80 3.66 17.77
C GLY A 203 15.30 2.67 16.71
N LYS A 204 16.10 1.65 16.44
CA LYS A 204 15.81 0.51 15.57
C LYS A 204 15.13 -0.58 16.38
N LYS A 205 13.96 -1.05 15.91
CA LYS A 205 13.31 -2.22 16.51
C LYS A 205 14.17 -3.45 16.27
N GLN A 206 14.48 -4.18 17.33
CA GLN A 206 15.27 -5.39 17.26
C GLN A 206 14.60 -6.47 18.10
N GLY A 207 14.22 -7.57 17.45
CA GLY A 207 13.71 -8.76 18.13
C GLY A 207 14.85 -9.71 18.46
N ILE A 208 14.82 -10.30 19.65
CA ILE A 208 15.80 -11.28 20.12
C ILE A 208 15.04 -12.54 20.53
N LEU A 209 15.34 -13.63 19.85
CA LEU A 209 14.86 -14.96 20.22
C LEU A 209 15.95 -15.69 21.02
N TRP A 210 15.63 -16.21 22.20
CA TRP A 210 16.54 -17.00 23.02
C TRP A 210 15.85 -18.24 23.60
N ALA A 211 16.63 -19.09 24.28
CA ALA A 211 16.15 -20.42 24.74
C ALA A 211 14.97 -20.37 25.72
N GLY A 212 14.68 -19.22 26.33
CA GLY A 212 13.56 -18.99 27.25
C GLY A 212 12.39 -18.19 26.65
N GLY A 213 12.47 -17.73 25.40
CA GLY A 213 11.39 -16.97 24.78
C GLY A 213 11.84 -15.97 23.71
N TRP A 214 10.93 -15.05 23.38
CA TRP A 214 11.15 -13.92 22.47
C TRP A 214 11.04 -12.62 23.27
N GLU A 215 12.04 -11.76 23.13
CA GLU A 215 12.07 -10.44 23.75
C GLU A 215 12.33 -9.37 22.68
N GLU A 216 11.75 -8.19 22.87
CA GLU A 216 11.81 -7.11 21.89
C GLU A 216 12.35 -5.83 22.50
N TYR A 217 13.22 -5.18 21.72
CA TYR A 217 13.98 -4.01 22.14
C TYR A 217 13.85 -2.89 21.11
N VAL A 218 13.90 -1.67 21.62
CA VAL A 218 14.24 -0.50 20.81
C VAL A 218 15.70 -0.18 21.08
N VAL A 219 16.52 -0.26 20.03
CA VAL A 219 17.97 -0.07 20.10
C VAL A 219 18.33 1.21 19.36
N ASP A 220 18.82 2.24 20.04
CA ASP A 220 19.47 3.37 19.39
C ASP A 220 20.99 3.32 19.56
N ALA A 221 21.71 4.32 19.04
CA ALA A 221 23.17 4.35 19.10
C ALA A 221 23.73 4.35 20.54
N ASN A 222 22.91 4.70 21.54
CA ASN A 222 23.34 4.99 22.91
C ASN A 222 22.53 4.22 23.97
N SER A 223 21.49 3.47 23.61
CA SER A 223 20.60 2.81 24.57
C SER A 223 19.92 1.57 23.98
N VAL A 224 19.73 0.58 24.86
CA VAL A 224 18.88 -0.59 24.67
C VAL A 224 17.86 -0.55 25.80
N ARG A 225 16.57 -0.63 25.48
CA ARG A 225 15.52 -0.80 26.51
C ARG A 225 14.51 -1.85 26.09
N ASP A 226 13.94 -2.51 27.09
CA ASP A 226 12.79 -3.37 26.92
C ASP A 226 11.60 -2.58 26.36
N MET A 227 10.86 -3.21 25.45
CA MET A 227 9.56 -2.71 25.03
C MET A 227 8.53 -2.92 26.14
N THR A 228 7.65 -1.94 26.33
CA THR A 228 6.55 -2.09 27.29
C THR A 228 5.51 -3.08 26.74
N ARG A 229 4.72 -3.69 27.62
CA ARG A 229 3.64 -4.60 27.23
C ARG A 229 2.66 -3.97 26.24
N ASP A 230 2.31 -2.71 26.45
CA ASP A 230 1.44 -1.94 25.56
C ASP A 230 2.07 -1.68 24.17
N GLU A 231 3.41 -1.64 24.08
CA GLU A 231 4.14 -1.52 22.81
C GLU A 231 4.17 -2.86 22.07
N LEU A 232 4.30 -3.97 22.79
CA LEU A 232 4.23 -5.36 22.27
C LEU A 232 2.84 -5.71 21.74
N GLU A 233 1.78 -5.33 22.44
CA GLU A 233 0.40 -5.66 22.08
C GLU A 233 -0.08 -4.94 20.80
N LYS A 234 0.59 -3.84 20.41
CA LYS A 234 0.30 -3.05 19.21
C LYS A 234 1.04 -3.52 17.95
N LEU A 235 1.86 -4.56 18.06
CA LEU A 235 2.59 -5.09 16.91
C LEU A 235 1.71 -5.96 16.03
N ASP A 236 1.90 -5.83 14.72
CA ASP A 236 1.33 -6.73 13.74
C ASP A 236 2.01 -8.10 13.83
N LYS A 237 1.34 -9.01 14.53
CA LYS A 237 1.82 -10.38 14.76
C LYS A 237 1.94 -11.21 13.48
N SER A 238 1.41 -10.74 12.36
CA SER A 238 1.44 -11.44 11.07
C SER A 238 2.71 -11.17 10.24
N ALA A 239 3.48 -10.13 10.59
CA ALA A 239 4.78 -9.85 9.99
C ALA A 239 5.89 -10.78 10.50
N PHE A 240 5.58 -11.61 11.51
CA PHE A 240 6.52 -12.57 12.07
C PHE A 240 6.34 -13.93 11.42
N PRO A 241 7.42 -14.52 10.90
CA PRO A 241 7.36 -15.89 10.44
C PRO A 241 7.06 -16.84 11.62
N THR A 242 5.95 -17.57 11.54
CA THR A 242 5.70 -18.74 12.39
C THR A 242 6.69 -19.83 12.00
N PHE A 243 7.72 -20.02 12.82
CA PHE A 243 8.72 -21.04 12.58
C PHE A 243 8.51 -22.25 13.49
N GLU A 244 8.37 -23.41 12.88
CA GLU A 244 8.32 -24.70 13.56
C GLU A 244 9.65 -25.00 14.26
N ASP A 245 9.55 -25.34 15.55
CA ASP A 245 10.49 -26.07 16.41
C ASP A 245 12.00 -25.93 16.15
N GLY A 246 12.62 -24.99 16.90
CA GLY A 246 13.70 -25.37 17.81
C GLY A 246 15.13 -25.49 17.28
N LYS A 247 15.50 -24.91 16.12
CA LYS A 247 16.89 -25.01 15.60
C LYS A 247 17.56 -23.71 15.17
N TRP A 248 17.57 -22.65 15.97
CA TRP A 248 18.35 -21.46 15.63
C TRP A 248 18.92 -20.75 16.86
N LEU A 249 20.02 -21.27 17.41
CA LEU A 249 20.92 -20.52 18.28
C LEU A 249 22.24 -20.36 17.53
N ARG A 250 22.56 -19.14 17.06
CA ARG A 250 23.91 -18.56 16.87
C ARG A 250 24.06 -17.48 15.78
N CYS A 251 23.12 -17.26 14.86
CA CYS A 251 23.41 -16.43 13.67
C CYS A 251 22.54 -15.17 13.44
N LEU A 252 21.78 -14.69 14.43
CA LEU A 252 20.95 -13.48 14.27
C LEU A 252 21.40 -12.28 15.12
N PHE A 253 22.54 -12.38 15.82
CA PHE A 253 23.03 -11.29 16.68
C PHE A 253 23.72 -10.14 15.93
N ALA A 254 24.17 -10.32 14.69
CA ALA A 254 25.07 -9.34 14.05
C ALA A 254 24.52 -8.65 12.80
N LYS A 255 23.41 -9.12 12.23
CA LYS A 255 22.89 -8.53 11.00
C LYS A 255 21.96 -7.37 11.35
N ASN A 256 22.50 -6.27 11.88
CA ASN A 256 21.91 -4.91 11.91
C ASN A 256 22.34 -4.02 13.08
N LEU A 257 23.22 -4.48 13.97
CA LEU A 257 23.83 -3.64 14.99
C LEU A 257 24.85 -2.71 14.32
N GLY A 258 24.73 -1.42 14.60
CA GLY A 258 25.55 -0.36 14.02
C GLY A 258 26.98 -0.31 14.58
N ASN A 259 27.23 -0.89 15.76
CA ASN A 259 28.57 -1.01 16.34
C ASN A 259 28.66 -2.09 17.45
N GLU A 260 29.89 -2.33 17.90
CA GLU A 260 30.25 -3.28 18.97
C GLU A 260 29.61 -2.93 20.33
N ALA A 261 29.50 -1.65 20.67
CA ALA A 261 28.89 -1.22 21.93
C ALA A 261 27.42 -1.60 22.04
N GLN A 262 26.67 -1.58 20.93
CA GLN A 262 25.28 -2.04 20.88
C GLN A 262 25.17 -3.55 21.10
N ALA A 263 26.12 -4.33 20.60
CA ALA A 263 26.17 -5.78 20.83
C ALA A 263 26.47 -6.08 22.31
N VAL A 264 27.43 -5.38 22.89
CA VAL A 264 27.79 -5.52 24.32
C VAL A 264 26.61 -5.17 25.23
N HIS A 265 25.88 -4.10 24.94
CA HIS A 265 24.70 -3.71 25.73
C HIS A 265 23.57 -4.75 25.68
N VAL A 266 23.30 -5.32 24.50
CA VAL A 266 22.29 -6.39 24.36
C VAL A 266 22.71 -7.64 25.14
N LEU A 267 24.00 -8.01 25.08
CA LEU A 267 24.52 -9.17 25.80
C LEU A 267 24.46 -8.99 27.32
N ALA A 268 24.79 -7.79 27.83
CA ALA A 268 24.71 -7.46 29.25
C ALA A 268 23.28 -7.56 29.80
N HIS A 269 22.28 -7.22 28.98
CA HIS A 269 20.85 -7.26 29.36
C HIS A 269 20.29 -8.68 29.44
N LEU A 270 20.78 -9.61 28.61
CA LEU A 270 20.33 -11.01 28.57
C LEU A 270 21.00 -11.90 29.66
N GLY A 271 22.14 -11.48 30.20
CA GLY A 271 22.98 -12.29 31.08
C GLY A 271 22.82 -12.05 32.59
N GLY A 272 22.11 -11.00 33.02
CA GLY A 272 21.94 -10.70 34.45
C GLY A 272 23.24 -10.46 35.22
N GLY A 273 24.32 -10.04 34.57
CA GLY A 273 25.61 -9.80 35.22
C GLY A 273 26.65 -9.26 34.23
N GLU A 274 27.65 -8.54 34.77
CA GLU A 274 28.75 -7.82 34.11
C GLU A 274 29.23 -8.38 32.76
#